data_AF-A8ZQ75-F1
#
_entry.id   AF-A8ZQ75-F1
#
_cell.length_a   1.000
_cell.length_b   1.000
_cell.length_c   1.000
_cell.angle_alpha   90.00
_cell.angle_beta   90.00
_cell.angle_gamma   90.00
#
_symmetry.space_group_name_H-M   'P 1'
#
loop_
_entity.id
_entity.type
_entity.pdbx_description
1 polymer ?
#
loop_
_entity_poly.entity_id
_entity_poly.type
_entity_poly.pdbx_seq_one_letter_code
_entity_poly.pdbx_strand_id
1 'polypeptide(L)'
;MTQQESIDHDGLFKELIETFFWEFLDLFLPQVLDYVERGPVTFLYQEVFSSIGAEEKRIIDLLAQVQFRGQDSYFLFHIEPQSSVQADFEKRMFYYFARLHEKYDLPIYPVVIFGSPGISVVAARYSV
;
A
#
# COMPACT_ATOMS: atom_id res chain seq x y z
N MET A 1 5.68 -35.92 -15.77
CA MET A 1 4.77 -34.87 -15.28
C MET A 1 5.61 -33.61 -15.12
N THR A 2 5.57 -32.71 -16.09
CA THR A 2 6.18 -31.38 -15.97
C THR A 2 5.35 -30.59 -14.97
N GLN A 3 5.94 -30.24 -13.82
CA GLN A 3 5.35 -29.25 -12.93
C GLN A 3 5.36 -27.92 -13.69
N GLN A 4 4.17 -27.36 -13.92
CA GLN A 4 4.04 -26.01 -14.42
C GLN A 4 4.34 -25.10 -13.23
N GLU A 5 5.51 -24.46 -13.21
CA GLU A 5 5.82 -23.42 -12.23
C GLU A 5 4.73 -22.35 -12.32
N SER A 6 3.95 -22.20 -11.26
CA SER A 6 2.99 -21.11 -11.14
C SER A 6 3.79 -19.82 -11.00
N ILE A 7 3.62 -18.90 -11.93
CA ILE A 7 4.22 -17.56 -11.85
C ILE A 7 3.71 -16.88 -10.57
N ASP A 8 4.64 -16.41 -9.73
CA ASP A 8 4.33 -15.59 -8.57
C ASP A 8 3.94 -14.18 -9.02
N HIS A 9 2.69 -14.05 -9.46
CA HIS A 9 2.16 -12.78 -9.95
C HIS A 9 2.13 -11.70 -8.87
N ASP A 10 1.88 -12.07 -7.61
CA ASP A 10 1.83 -11.12 -6.50
C ASP A 10 3.22 -10.58 -6.18
N GLY A 11 4.24 -11.44 -6.13
CA GLY A 11 5.63 -11.04 -5.94
C GLY A 11 6.12 -10.13 -7.07
N LEU A 12 5.89 -10.52 -8.33
CA LEU A 12 6.27 -9.70 -9.50
C LEU A 12 5.57 -8.34 -9.52
N PHE A 13 4.31 -8.28 -9.08
CA PHE A 13 3.58 -7.02 -9.02
C PHE A 13 4.14 -6.09 -7.94
N LYS A 14 4.52 -6.63 -6.77
CA LYS A 14 5.19 -5.85 -5.72
C LYS A 14 6.54 -5.31 -6.21
N GLU A 15 7.36 -6.15 -6.82
CA GLU A 15 8.64 -5.75 -7.39
C GLU A 15 8.49 -4.63 -8.44
N LEU A 16 7.45 -4.72 -9.28
CA LEU A 16 7.12 -3.67 -10.26
C LEU A 16 6.82 -2.33 -9.57
N ILE A 17 5.97 -2.33 -8.53
CA ILE A 17 5.64 -1.10 -7.79
C ILE A 17 6.87 -0.55 -7.06
N GLU A 18 7.69 -1.41 -6.46
CA GLU A 18 8.91 -0.98 -5.77
C GLU A 18 9.93 -0.35 -6.73
N THR A 19 10.08 -0.94 -7.92
CA THR A 19 11.00 -0.47 -8.95
C THR A 19 10.53 0.84 -9.59
N PHE A 20 9.23 0.98 -9.83
CA PHE A 20 8.63 2.10 -10.57
C PHE A 20 7.69 2.93 -9.69
N PHE A 21 8.03 3.11 -8.42
CA PHE A 21 7.15 3.74 -7.45
C PHE A 21 6.74 5.17 -7.84
N TRP A 22 7.68 5.97 -8.33
CA TRP A 22 7.41 7.35 -8.72
C TRP A 22 6.57 7.43 -9.99
N GLU A 23 6.84 6.58 -10.98
CA GLU A 23 6.06 6.46 -12.20
C GLU A 23 4.64 5.94 -11.92
N PHE A 24 4.50 5.06 -10.93
CA PHE A 24 3.20 4.63 -10.43
C PHE A 24 2.41 5.80 -9.85
N LEU A 25 3.03 6.64 -9.02
CA LEU A 25 2.36 7.85 -8.50
C LEU A 25 2.03 8.84 -9.61
N ASP A 26 2.91 9.03 -10.60
CA ASP A 26 2.65 9.87 -11.78
C ASP A 26 1.40 9.41 -12.54
N LEU A 27 1.25 8.10 -12.72
CA LEU A 27 0.17 7.53 -13.53
C LEU A 27 -1.17 7.49 -12.79
N PHE A 28 -1.16 7.15 -11.50
CA PHE A 28 -2.39 6.82 -10.77
C PHE A 28 -2.77 7.81 -9.68
N LEU A 29 -1.81 8.55 -9.13
CA LEU A 29 -2.00 9.44 -7.98
C LEU A 29 -1.29 10.80 -8.17
N PRO A 30 -1.40 11.46 -9.35
CA PRO A 30 -0.64 12.68 -9.64
C PRO A 30 -0.89 13.80 -8.63
N GLN A 31 -2.10 13.86 -8.06
CA GLN A 31 -2.47 14.82 -7.02
C GLN A 31 -1.70 14.65 -5.70
N VAL A 32 -1.08 13.50 -5.47
CA VAL A 32 -0.29 13.26 -4.24
C VAL A 32 1.12 13.85 -4.37
N LEU A 33 1.60 14.06 -5.59
CA LEU A 33 2.94 14.58 -5.87
C LEU A 33 3.15 16.02 -5.36
N ASP A 34 2.07 16.76 -5.15
CA ASP A 34 2.10 18.10 -4.54
C ASP A 34 2.57 18.06 -3.07
N TYR A 35 2.44 16.92 -2.39
CA TYR A 35 2.73 16.78 -0.95
C TYR A 35 4.04 16.05 -0.64
N VAL A 36 4.64 15.37 -1.62
CA VAL A 36 5.82 14.52 -1.41
C VAL A 36 7.04 15.06 -2.15
N GLU A 37 8.22 14.87 -1.57
CA GLU A 37 9.48 15.19 -2.23
C GLU A 37 10.00 13.97 -3.00
N ARG A 38 10.33 14.16 -4.29
CA ARG A 38 10.92 13.06 -5.08
C ARG A 38 12.31 12.77 -4.56
N GLY A 39 12.57 11.51 -4.24
CA GLY A 39 13.83 11.10 -3.65
C GLY A 39 13.86 9.60 -3.34
N PRO A 40 14.75 9.17 -2.43
CA PRO A 40 14.78 7.80 -1.96
C PRO A 40 13.42 7.39 -1.37
N VAL A 41 12.99 6.17 -1.70
CA VAL A 41 11.81 5.54 -1.11
C VAL A 41 12.30 4.46 -0.16
N THR A 42 11.79 4.44 1.07
CA THR A 42 12.10 3.39 2.04
C THR A 42 10.91 2.45 2.15
N PHE A 43 11.08 1.20 1.70
CA PHE A 43 10.07 0.16 1.85
C PHE A 43 10.20 -0.54 3.20
N LEU A 44 9.14 -0.48 3.99
CA LEU A 44 9.04 -1.07 5.32
C LEU A 44 8.36 -2.43 5.20
N TYR A 45 9.16 -3.50 5.03
CA TYR A 45 8.64 -4.84 4.83
C TYR A 45 8.09 -5.48 6.13
N GLN A 46 7.12 -6.38 5.98
CA GLN A 46 6.71 -7.38 6.98
C GLN A 46 5.98 -6.88 8.24
N GLU A 47 5.19 -5.81 8.13
CA GLU A 47 4.33 -5.40 9.24
C GLU A 47 3.19 -6.40 9.44
N VAL A 48 3.24 -7.13 10.56
CA VAL A 48 2.25 -8.14 10.92
C VAL A 48 1.29 -7.57 11.95
N PHE A 49 0.03 -7.39 11.58
CA PHE A 49 -1.02 -6.99 12.50
C PHE A 49 -1.98 -8.16 12.79
N SER A 50 -2.23 -8.43 14.07
CA SER A 50 -3.28 -9.36 14.50
C SER A 50 -4.64 -8.71 14.33
N SER A 51 -5.58 -9.30 13.60
CA SER A 51 -6.94 -8.75 13.51
C SER A 51 -7.60 -8.70 14.90
N ILE A 52 -8.30 -7.60 15.25
CA ILE A 52 -9.01 -7.54 16.53
C ILE A 52 -10.14 -8.57 16.48
N GLY A 53 -10.06 -9.59 17.33
CA GLY A 53 -11.05 -10.67 17.40
C GLY A 53 -10.83 -11.83 16.41
N ALA A 54 -9.71 -11.88 15.69
CA ALA A 54 -9.31 -13.07 14.92
C ALA A 54 -7.86 -13.47 15.25
N GLU A 55 -7.59 -14.78 15.27
CA GLU A 55 -6.23 -15.30 15.44
C GLU A 55 -5.34 -15.11 14.21
N GLU A 56 -5.90 -14.58 13.13
CA GLU A 56 -5.18 -14.37 11.87
C GLU A 56 -4.26 -13.15 11.95
N LYS A 57 -2.97 -13.42 11.81
CA LYS A 57 -1.92 -12.44 11.55
C LYS A 57 -1.95 -12.06 10.08
N ARG A 58 -2.01 -10.77 9.78
CA ARG A 58 -1.95 -10.27 8.40
C ARG A 58 -0.71 -9.44 8.18
N ILE A 59 -0.03 -9.74 7.08
CA ILE A 59 1.19 -9.06 6.65
C ILE A 59 0.76 -7.96 5.67
N ILE A 60 1.23 -6.74 5.87
CA ILE A 60 1.08 -5.69 4.88
C ILE A 60 1.89 -6.03 3.63
N ASP A 61 1.29 -5.84 2.47
CA ASP A 61 1.92 -6.15 1.20
C ASP A 61 3.06 -5.19 0.88
N LEU A 62 2.80 -3.87 0.93
CA LEU A 62 3.80 -2.85 0.65
C LEU A 62 3.52 -1.59 1.48
N LEU A 63 4.54 -1.11 2.21
CA LEU A 63 4.50 0.15 2.95
C LEU A 63 5.69 1.01 2.51
N ALA A 64 5.43 2.07 1.76
CA ALA A 64 6.46 2.96 1.24
C ALA A 64 6.50 4.25 2.07
N GLN A 65 7.65 4.55 2.64
CA GLN A 65 7.94 5.80 3.32
C GLN A 65 8.65 6.76 2.38
N VAL A 66 8.11 7.97 2.26
CA VAL A 66 8.70 9.06 1.48
C VAL A 66 8.74 10.35 2.29
N GLN A 67 9.63 11.25 1.92
CA GLN A 67 9.73 12.55 2.56
C GLN A 67 8.54 13.46 2.19
N PHE A 68 8.00 14.16 3.18
CA PHE A 68 6.98 15.17 2.97
C PHE A 68 7.62 16.45 2.41
N ARG A 69 7.04 17.01 1.34
CA ARG A 69 7.59 18.19 0.66
C ARG A 69 7.66 19.38 1.63
N GLY A 70 8.86 19.94 1.76
CA GLY A 70 9.10 21.12 2.59
C GLY A 70 8.98 20.90 4.11
N GLN A 71 8.96 19.64 4.58
CA GLN A 71 8.93 19.31 5.99
C GLN A 71 10.02 18.29 6.33
N ASP A 72 10.56 18.36 7.54
CA ASP A 72 11.41 17.32 8.10
C ASP A 72 10.54 16.21 8.72
N SER A 73 9.70 15.62 7.87
CA SER A 73 8.74 14.59 8.23
C SER A 73 8.51 13.65 7.05
N TYR A 74 7.82 12.55 7.31
CA TYR A 74 7.56 11.50 6.34
C TYR A 74 6.07 11.27 6.15
N PHE A 75 5.76 10.57 5.06
CA PHE A 75 4.43 10.15 4.68
C PHE A 75 4.48 8.69 4.25
N LEU A 76 3.48 7.91 4.66
CA LEU A 76 3.42 6.48 4.37
C LEU A 76 2.36 6.17 3.33
N PHE A 77 2.74 5.47 2.26
CA PHE A 77 1.82 4.82 1.35
C PHE A 77 1.64 3.37 1.75
N HIS A 78 0.43 2.98 2.10
CA HIS A 78 0.07 1.58 2.31
C HIS A 78 -0.58 1.04 1.03
N ILE A 79 0.14 0.21 0.27
CA ILE A 79 -0.29 -0.27 -1.06
C ILE A 79 -0.68 -1.75 -0.99
N GLU A 80 -1.91 -2.05 -1.39
CA GLU A 80 -2.46 -3.42 -1.38
C GLU A 80 -2.99 -3.79 -2.78
N PRO A 81 -2.37 -4.76 -3.48
CA PRO A 81 -3.01 -5.39 -4.64
C PRO A 81 -4.23 -6.22 -4.22
N GLN A 82 -5.32 -6.12 -4.97
CA GLN A 82 -6.55 -6.91 -4.77
C GLN A 82 -7.05 -7.49 -6.10
N SER A 83 -7.32 -8.79 -6.09
CA SER A 83 -7.89 -9.49 -7.24
C SER A 83 -9.43 -9.41 -7.29
N SER A 84 -10.10 -9.12 -6.16
CA SER A 84 -11.55 -8.95 -6.09
C SER A 84 -11.98 -8.17 -4.84
N VAL A 85 -13.16 -7.54 -4.89
CA VAL A 85 -13.77 -6.86 -3.73
C VAL A 85 -14.30 -7.93 -2.76
N GLN A 86 -13.70 -8.00 -1.57
CA GLN A 86 -14.17 -8.87 -0.49
C GLN A 86 -15.16 -8.11 0.41
N ALA A 87 -16.12 -8.82 1.00
CA ALA A 87 -17.21 -8.21 1.80
C ALA A 87 -16.72 -7.32 2.96
N ASP A 88 -15.58 -7.65 3.58
CA ASP A 88 -15.01 -6.90 4.70
C ASP A 88 -13.81 -6.00 4.30
N PHE A 89 -13.66 -5.72 3.01
CA PHE A 89 -12.49 -4.99 2.49
C PHE A 89 -12.33 -3.59 3.09
N GLU A 90 -13.39 -2.78 3.11
CA GLU A 90 -13.32 -1.40 3.64
C GLU A 90 -12.96 -1.39 5.12
N LYS A 91 -13.59 -2.29 5.90
CA LYS A 91 -13.30 -2.48 7.32
C LYS A 91 -11.84 -2.90 7.54
N ARG A 92 -11.30 -3.76 6.69
CA ARG A 92 -9.89 -4.17 6.72
C ARG A 92 -8.96 -2.98 6.46
N MET A 93 -9.23 -2.17 5.43
CA MET A 93 -8.42 -0.99 5.12
C MET A 93 -8.43 0.03 6.25
N PHE A 94 -9.58 0.23 6.89
CA PHE A 94 -9.68 1.08 8.07
C PHE A 94 -8.79 0.57 9.23
N TYR A 95 -8.77 -0.75 9.50
CA TYR A 95 -7.92 -1.30 10.56
C TYR A 95 -6.43 -1.20 10.25
N TYR A 96 -6.03 -1.39 8.99
CA TYR A 96 -4.64 -1.15 8.60
C TYR A 96 -4.25 0.31 8.80
N PHE A 97 -5.08 1.24 8.31
CA PHE A 97 -4.88 2.67 8.52
C PHE A 97 -4.71 3.00 10.02
N ALA A 98 -5.66 2.59 10.86
CA ALA A 98 -5.65 2.92 12.28
C ALA A 98 -4.39 2.42 13.01
N ARG A 99 -3.93 1.20 12.71
CA ARG A 99 -2.75 0.61 13.37
C ARG A 99 -1.44 1.19 12.88
N LEU A 100 -1.34 1.42 11.57
CA LEU A 100 -0.19 2.10 11.03
C LEU A 100 -0.10 3.52 11.59
N HIS A 101 -1.23 4.22 11.71
CA HIS A 101 -1.27 5.56 12.27
C HIS A 101 -0.85 5.57 13.74
N GLU A 102 -1.37 4.62 14.54
CA GLU A 102 -0.95 4.44 15.94
C GLU A 102 0.56 4.13 16.07
N LYS A 103 1.11 3.31 15.16
CA LYS A 103 2.50 2.87 15.23
C LYS A 103 3.50 3.96 14.83
N TYR A 104 3.23 4.65 13.72
CA TYR A 104 4.19 5.56 13.12
C TYR A 104 3.96 7.02 13.50
N ASP A 105 2.74 7.39 13.88
CA ASP A 105 2.34 8.79 14.12
C ASP A 105 2.67 9.70 12.93
N LEU A 106 2.48 9.17 11.72
CA LEU A 106 2.70 9.84 10.44
C LEU A 106 1.42 9.85 9.61
N PRO A 107 1.23 10.81 8.69
CA PRO A 107 0.18 10.74 7.69
C PRO A 107 0.27 9.46 6.86
N ILE A 108 -0.88 8.81 6.65
CA ILE A 108 -0.97 7.54 5.94
C ILE A 108 -1.96 7.63 4.80
N TYR A 109 -1.53 7.15 3.64
CA TYR A 109 -2.31 7.14 2.42
C TYR A 109 -2.50 5.72 1.93
N PRO A 110 -3.61 5.09 2.31
CA PRO A 110 -3.96 3.77 1.82
C PRO A 110 -4.32 3.85 0.34
N VAL A 111 -3.68 2.98 -0.44
CA VAL A 111 -3.82 2.80 -1.88
C VAL A 111 -4.16 1.35 -2.13
N VAL A 112 -5.24 1.09 -2.85
CA VAL A 112 -5.62 -0.25 -3.25
C VAL A 112 -5.68 -0.33 -4.77
N ILE A 113 -5.04 -1.36 -5.32
CA ILE A 113 -4.94 -1.58 -6.75
C ILE A 113 -5.76 -2.83 -7.10
N PHE A 114 -6.84 -2.66 -7.86
CA PHE A 114 -7.65 -3.76 -8.36
C PHE A 114 -7.16 -4.20 -9.73
N GLY A 115 -6.98 -5.51 -9.94
CA GLY A 115 -6.47 -6.07 -11.21
C GLY A 115 -7.53 -6.57 -12.20
N SER A 116 -8.81 -6.67 -11.81
CA SER A 116 -9.88 -7.25 -12.64
C SER A 116 -11.22 -6.53 -12.43
N PRO A 117 -11.98 -6.20 -13.49
CA PRO A 117 -11.76 -6.50 -14.92
C PRO A 117 -10.78 -5.54 -15.64
N GLY A 118 -10.13 -4.64 -14.92
CA GLY A 118 -9.07 -3.74 -15.40
C GLY A 118 -8.37 -3.08 -14.22
N ILE A 119 -7.26 -2.39 -14.47
CA ILE A 119 -6.52 -1.70 -13.39
C ILE A 119 -7.33 -0.50 -12.90
N SER A 120 -7.71 -0.51 -11.63
CA SER A 120 -8.28 0.67 -10.97
C SER A 120 -7.60 0.90 -9.63
N VAL A 121 -7.25 2.15 -9.34
CA VAL A 121 -6.62 2.55 -8.08
C VAL A 121 -7.63 3.31 -7.24
N VAL A 122 -7.90 2.81 -6.04
CA VAL A 122 -8.71 3.50 -5.03
C VAL A 122 -7.78 3.98 -3.93
N ALA A 123 -7.77 5.28 -3.69
CA ALA A 123 -7.08 5.87 -2.56
C ALA A 123 -8.08 6.55 -1.63
N ALA A 124 -7.96 6.25 -0.34
CA ALA A 124 -8.78 6.89 0.68
C ALA A 124 -7.95 7.92 1.45
N ARG A 125 -8.47 9.13 1.59
CA ARG A 125 -7.95 10.11 2.55
C ARG A 125 -8.74 9.95 3.84
N TYR A 126 -8.07 9.46 4.87
CA TYR A 126 -8.60 9.52 6.23
C TYR A 126 -8.07 10.81 6.85
N SER A 127 -8.98 11.72 7.22
CA SER A 127 -8.63 12.91 8.00
C SER A 127 -8.69 12.53 9.48
N VAL A 128 -7.60 12.73 10.20
CA VAL A 128 -7.55 12.67 11.67
C VAL A 128 -7.32 14.09 12.19
#